data_AF-A0A6L7CKM6-F1
#
_entry.id   AF-A0A6L7CKM6-F1
#
_cell.length_a   1.000
_cell.length_b   1.000
_cell.length_c   1.000
_cell.angle_alpha   90.00
_cell.angle_beta   90.00
_cell.angle_gamma   90.00
#
_symmetry.space_group_name_H-M   'P 1'
#
loop_
_entity.id
_entity.type
_entity.pdbx_description
1 polymer ?
#
loop_
_entity_poly.entity_id
_entity_poly.type
_entity_poly.pdbx_seq_one_letter_code
_entity_poly.pdbx_strand_id
1 'polypeptide(L)' 'HERQIVFTEHLAYKWLDAPAAAALTKSWSNRQAIEQFVINAA' A
#
# COMPACT_ATOMS: atom_id res chain seq x y z
N HIS A 1 -21.76 5.92 -1.34
CA HIS A 1 -20.90 6.52 -2.38
C HIS A 1 -19.50 6.63 -1.82
N GLU A 2 -18.52 5.99 -2.45
CA GLU A 2 -17.11 6.14 -2.06
C GLU A 2 -16.63 7.56 -2.38
N ARG A 3 -15.66 8.06 -1.59
CA ARG A 3 -15.07 9.38 -1.84
C ARG A 3 -14.12 9.33 -3.03
N GLN A 4 -14.09 10.42 -3.79
CA GLN A 4 -13.08 10.62 -4.82
C GLN A 4 -11.69 10.75 -4.19
N ILE A 5 -10.71 10.02 -4.72
CA ILE A 5 -9.32 10.08 -4.29
C ILE A 5 -8.65 11.28 -4.98
N VAL A 6 -8.19 12.25 -4.19
CA VAL A 6 -7.41 13.41 -4.64
C VAL A 6 -6.07 13.38 -3.89
N PHE A 7 -4.96 13.42 -4.62
CA PHE A 7 -3.60 13.46 -4.07
C PHE A 7 -2.87 14.68 -4.65
N THR A 8 -2.09 15.39 -3.84
CA THR A 8 -1.48 16.67 -4.21
C THR A 8 0.05 16.59 -4.39
N GLU A 9 0.72 15.63 -3.73
CA GLU A 9 2.19 15.49 -3.75
C GLU A 9 2.69 14.26 -4.52
N HIS A 10 1.79 13.32 -4.84
CA HIS A 10 2.12 12.09 -5.58
C HIS A 10 1.72 12.23 -7.05
N LEU A 11 2.19 11.32 -7.92
CA LEU A 11 1.88 11.36 -9.36
C LEU A 11 0.75 10.40 -9.76
N ALA A 12 0.58 9.31 -9.02
CA ALA A 12 -0.45 8.30 -9.26
C ALA A 12 -0.67 7.47 -7.98
N TYR A 13 -1.78 6.72 -7.95
CA TYR A 13 -2.05 5.71 -6.92
C TYR A 13 -2.52 4.40 -7.55
N LYS A 14 -2.38 3.30 -6.81
CA LYS A 14 -2.90 1.99 -7.20
C LYS A 14 -3.32 1.20 -5.95
N TRP A 15 -4.53 0.68 -5.94
CA TRP A 15 -4.94 -0.36 -4.98
C TRP A 15 -4.38 -1.71 -5.43
N LEU A 16 -3.79 -2.44 -4.50
CA LEU A 16 -3.15 -3.74 -4.72
C LEU A 16 -3.51 -4.69 -3.60
N ASP A 17 -3.43 -5.98 -3.86
CA ASP A 17 -3.33 -6.97 -2.77
C ASP A 17 -2.06 -6.72 -1.95
N ALA A 18 -2.10 -7.09 -0.67
CA ALA A 18 -1.02 -6.80 0.25
C ALA A 18 0.34 -7.42 -0.17
N PRO A 19 0.41 -8.68 -0.63
CA PRO A 19 1.66 -9.24 -1.17
C PRO A 19 2.25 -8.42 -2.34
N ALA A 20 1.43 -8.02 -3.33
CA ALA A 20 1.89 -7.21 -4.44
C ALA A 20 2.40 -5.83 -4.00
N ALA A 21 1.73 -5.20 -3.04
CA ALA A 21 2.16 -3.91 -2.48
C ALA A 21 3.51 -4.01 -1.74
N ALA A 22 3.71 -5.08 -0.96
CA ALA A 22 4.95 -5.36 -0.23
C ALA A 22 6.15 -5.59 -1.17
N ALA A 23 5.92 -6.28 -2.30
CA ALA A 23 6.95 -6.50 -3.31
C ALA A 23 7.29 -5.23 -4.12
N LEU A 24 6.29 -4.39 -4.42
CA LEU A 24 6.47 -3.19 -5.25
C LEU A 24 7.26 -2.08 -4.54
N THR A 25 7.05 -1.90 -3.23
CA THR A 25 7.69 -0.81 -2.49
C THR A 25 9.20 -1.03 -2.34
N LYS A 26 9.97 0.05 -2.52
CA LYS A 26 11.43 0.05 -2.32
C LYS A 26 11.85 0.31 -0.87
N SER A 27 10.95 0.85 -0.05
CA SER A 27 11.22 1.09 1.36
C SER A 27 11.05 -0.22 2.14
N TRP A 28 12.13 -0.71 2.76
CA TRP A 28 12.11 -1.92 3.59
C TRP A 28 11.10 -1.80 4.73
N SER A 29 11.08 -0.67 5.44
CA SER A 29 10.15 -0.48 6.56
C SER A 29 8.68 -0.50 6.09
N ASN A 30 8.41 0.01 4.89
CA ASN A 30 7.06 -0.04 4.32
C ASN A 30 6.65 -1.47 3.93
N ARG A 31 7.59 -2.27 3.40
CA ARG A 31 7.35 -3.70 3.14
C ARG A 31 7.01 -4.45 4.44
N GLN A 32 7.86 -4.29 5.45
CA GLN A 32 7.69 -4.96 6.74
C GLN A 32 6.35 -4.59 7.40
N ALA A 33 5.93 -3.33 7.33
CA ALA A 33 4.65 -2.89 7.87
C ALA A 33 3.45 -3.55 7.16
N ILE A 34 3.49 -3.67 5.83
CA ILE A 34 2.45 -4.37 5.07
C ILE A 34 2.39 -5.85 5.47
N GLU A 35 3.55 -6.51 5.57
CA GLU A 35 3.64 -7.92 5.95
C GLU A 35 3.08 -8.17 7.36
N GLN A 36 3.49 -7.36 8.34
CA GLN A 36 3.12 -7.55 9.74
C GLN A 36 1.66 -7.20 10.03
N PHE A 37 1.13 -6.13 9.43
CA PHE A 37 -0.14 -5.55 9.86
C PHE A 37 -1.29 -5.69 8.86
N VAL A 38 -1.03 -6.24 7.67
CA VAL A 38 -2.08 -6.49 6.67
C VAL A 38 -2.13 -7.96 6.28
N ILE A 39 -0.99 -8.56 5.91
CA ILE A 39 -0.95 -9.97 5.50
C ILE A 39 -1.19 -10.88 6.71
N ASN A 40 -0.42 -10.71 7.78
CA ASN A 40 -0.48 -11.58 8.95
C ASN A 40 -1.56 -11.19 9.97
N ALA A 41 -2.27 -10.08 9.74
CA ALA A 41 -3.35 -9.61 10.59
C ALA A 41 -4.73 -10.15 10.16
N ALA A 42 -4.81 -10.77 8.98
CA ALA A 42 -6.03 -11.27 8.36
C ALA A 42 -6.32 -12.74 8.70
#